data_AF-A0A1I0VWD8-F1
#
_entry.id   AF-A0A1I0VWD8-F1
#
_cell.length_a   1.000
_cell.length_b   1.000
_cell.length_c   1.000
_cell.angle_alpha   90.00
_cell.angle_beta   90.00
_cell.angle_gamma   90.00
#
_symmetry.space_group_name_H-M   'P 1'
#
loop_
_entity.id
_entity.type
_entity.pdbx_description
1 polymer ?
#
loop_
_entity_poly.entity_id
_entity_poly.type
_entity_poly.pdbx_seq_one_letter_code
_entity_poly.pdbx_strand_id
1 'polypeptide(L)' 'MSFWDILIPVLTLIVGLALGFLGGVFYLRSQMTKMQNNPDMLAKMAKQMGYNMNKQQLQKAQQMMKNQNQNAKPRR' A
#
# COMPACT_ATOMS: atom_id res chain seq x y z
N MET A 1 11.78 -37.91 30.28
CA MET A 1 11.56 -36.65 29.54
C MET A 1 11.40 -35.56 30.58
N SER A 2 12.40 -34.71 30.73
CA SER A 2 12.44 -33.72 31.80
C SER A 2 11.65 -32.48 31.38
N PHE A 3 11.08 -31.76 32.33
CA PHE A 3 10.31 -30.54 32.08
C PHE A 3 11.06 -29.52 31.18
N TRP A 4 12.38 -29.41 31.36
CA TRP A 4 13.26 -28.55 30.56
C TRP A 4 13.29 -28.91 29.07
N ASP A 5 13.19 -30.19 28.72
CA ASP A 5 13.22 -30.65 27.32
C ASP A 5 11.97 -30.23 26.53
N ILE A 6 10.88 -29.90 27.24
CA ILE A 6 9.62 -29.40 26.66
C ILE A 6 9.58 -27.88 26.73
N LEU A 7 10.05 -27.29 27.83
CA LEU A 7 10.01 -25.84 28.04
C LEU A 7 10.87 -25.09 27.00
N ILE A 8 12.11 -25.55 26.78
CA ILE A 8 13.06 -24.90 25.87
C ILE A 8 12.50 -24.79 24.43
N PRO A 9 12.03 -25.87 23.78
CA PRO A 9 11.51 -25.77 22.42
C PRO A 9 10.23 -24.94 22.34
N VAL A 10 9.33 -25.01 23.32
CA VAL A 10 8.11 -24.19 23.33
C VAL A 10 8.45 -22.71 23.42
N LEU A 11 9.37 -22.32 24.32
CA LEU A 11 9.80 -20.93 24.46
C LEU A 11 10.50 -20.43 23.19
N THR A 12 11.35 -21.26 22.59
CA THR A 12 12.06 -20.94 21.33
C THR A 12 11.06 -20.67 20.19
N LEU A 13 10.00 -21.48 20.11
CA LEU A 13 8.95 -21.35 19.10
C LEU A 13 8.15 -20.04 19.31
N ILE A 14 7.83 -19.70 20.55
CA ILE A 14 7.15 -18.43 20.89
C ILE A 14 8.04 -17.22 20.57
N VAL A 15 9.32 -17.26 20.95
CA VAL A 15 10.27 -16.17 20.66
C VAL A 15 10.49 -16.01 19.16
N GLY A 16 10.62 -17.12 18.42
CA GLY A 16 10.72 -17.11 16.96
C GLY A 16 9.48 -16.53 16.29
N LEU A 17 8.28 -16.91 16.75
CA LEU A 17 7.02 -16.34 16.27
C LEU A 17 6.90 -14.86 16.60
N ALA A 18 7.24 -14.45 17.82
CA ALA A 18 7.18 -13.06 18.26
C ALA A 18 8.14 -12.18 17.44
N LEU A 19 9.40 -12.60 17.29
CA LEU A 19 10.40 -11.88 16.50
C LEU A 19 10.04 -11.85 15.01
N GLY A 20 9.59 -12.98 14.45
CA GLY A 20 9.17 -13.08 13.06
C GLY A 20 7.93 -12.21 12.75
N PHE A 21 6.95 -12.21 13.65
CA PHE A 21 5.75 -11.38 13.52
C PHE A 21 6.07 -9.89 13.65
N LEU A 22 6.85 -9.48 14.64
CA LEU A 22 7.28 -8.09 14.80
C LEU A 22 8.08 -7.59 13.60
N GLY A 23 9.04 -8.39 13.10
CA GLY A 23 9.80 -8.08 11.90
C GLY A 23 8.93 -7.99 10.65
N GLY A 24 8.00 -8.94 10.47
CA GLY A 24 7.05 -8.96 9.36
C GLY A 24 6.12 -7.73 9.35
N VAL A 25 5.52 -7.40 10.49
CA VAL A 25 4.65 -6.21 10.63
C VAL A 25 5.44 -4.92 10.39
N PHE A 26 6.67 -4.80 10.91
CA PHE A 26 7.52 -3.63 10.67
C PHE A 26 7.88 -3.48 9.18
N TYR A 27 8.18 -4.58 8.49
CA TYR A 27 8.47 -4.59 7.07
C TYR A 27 7.25 -4.18 6.23
N LEU A 28 6.08 -4.77 6.50
CA LEU A 28 4.81 -4.42 5.85
C LEU A 28 4.46 -2.95 6.07
N ARG A 29 4.64 -2.44 7.30
CA ARG A 29 4.43 -1.02 7.62
C ARG A 29 5.35 -0.13 6.79
N SER A 30 6.64 -0.46 6.72
CA SER A 30 7.62 0.31 5.92
C SER A 30 7.30 0.33 4.43
N GLN A 31 6.84 -0.79 3.86
CA GLN A 31 6.40 -0.86 2.47
C GLN A 31 5.17 0.01 2.20
N MET A 32 4.15 -0.07 3.07
CA MET A 32 2.94 0.74 2.91
C MET A 32 3.22 2.24 3.04
N THR A 33 4.11 2.65 3.95
CA THR A 33 4.52 4.05 4.06
C THR A 33 5.25 4.53 2.79
N LYS A 34 6.15 3.71 2.22
CA LYS A 34 6.83 4.04 0.95
C LYS A 34 5.86 4.10 -0.23
N MET A 35 4.78 3.31 -0.21
CA MET A 35 3.75 3.30 -1.24
C MET A 35 2.83 4.54 -1.19
N GLN A 36 2.59 5.09 0.02
CA GLN A 36 1.79 6.30 0.21
C GLN A 36 2.51 7.60 -0.18
N ASN A 37 3.83 7.63 -0.06
CA ASN A 37 4.63 8.82 -0.39
C ASN A 37 4.72 9.11 -1.90
N ASN A 38 4.20 8.21 -2.75
CA ASN A 38 4.20 8.37 -4.20
C ASN A 38 2.75 8.48 -4.71
N PRO A 39 2.15 9.68 -4.68
CA PRO A 39 0.81 9.91 -5.24
C PRO A 39 0.72 9.48 -6.71
N ASP A 40 1.83 9.52 -7.45
CA ASP A 40 1.96 9.00 -8.82
C ASP A 40 1.82 7.48 -8.94
N MET A 41 2.32 6.71 -7.96
CA MET A 41 2.16 5.25 -7.98
C MET A 41 0.73 4.85 -7.64
N LEU A 42 0.09 5.55 -6.70
CA LEU A 42 -1.32 5.31 -6.36
C LEU A 42 -2.24 5.66 -7.54
N ALA A 43 -1.98 6.76 -8.25
CA ALA A 43 -2.74 7.13 -9.45
C ALA A 43 -2.55 6.13 -10.61
N LYS A 44 -1.35 5.56 -10.77
CA LYS A 44 -1.08 4.49 -11.75
C LYS A 44 -1.71 3.16 -11.33
N MET A 45 -1.65 2.80 -10.05
CA MET A 45 -2.24 1.59 -9.49
C MET A 45 -3.78 1.65 -9.57
N ALA A 46 -4.41 2.79 -9.29
CA ALA A 46 -5.85 2.99 -9.47
C ALA A 46 -6.26 2.87 -10.95
N LYS A 47 -5.47 3.41 -11.89
CA LYS A 47 -5.70 3.23 -13.33
C LYS A 47 -5.50 1.78 -13.80
N GLN A 48 -4.59 1.05 -13.18
CA GLN A 48 -4.28 -0.34 -13.52
C GLN A 48 -5.20 -1.35 -12.81
N MET A 49 -5.79 -1.01 -11.67
CA MET A 49 -6.74 -1.89 -10.97
C MET A 49 -8.18 -1.74 -11.53
N GLY A 50 -8.49 -0.61 -12.17
CA GLY A 50 -9.74 -0.32 -12.89
C GLY A 50 -9.69 -0.60 -14.40
N TYR A 51 -9.27 -1.81 -14.79
CA TYR A 51 -9.47 -2.37 -16.15
C TYR A 51 -10.98 -2.33 -16.47
N ASN A 52 -11.54 -1.64 -17.47
CA ASN A 52 -11.07 -1.18 -18.77
C ASN A 52 -11.74 0.17 -19.08
N MET A 53 -11.09 1.29 -18.74
CA MET A 53 -11.56 2.58 -19.27
C MET A 53 -11.16 2.68 -20.74
N ASN A 54 -12.14 2.41 -21.62
CA ASN A 54 -12.07 2.63 -23.07
C ASN A 54 -11.34 3.96 -23.36
N LYS A 55 -10.47 3.99 -24.38
CA LYS A 55 -9.63 5.15 -24.74
C LYS A 55 -10.44 6.47 -24.82
N GLN A 56 -11.73 6.39 -25.17
CA GLN A 56 -12.66 7.52 -25.18
C GLN A 56 -12.99 8.07 -23.78
N GLN A 57 -13.15 7.23 -22.77
CA GLN A 57 -13.40 7.65 -21.39
C GLN A 57 -12.14 8.27 -20.76
N LEU A 58 -10.97 7.72 -21.08
CA LEU A 58 -9.69 8.31 -20.69
C LEU A 58 -9.48 9.70 -21.31
N GLN A 59 -9.83 9.91 -22.58
CA GLN A 59 -9.78 11.24 -23.21
C GLN A 59 -10.79 12.20 -22.57
N LYS A 60 -12.03 11.75 -22.30
CA LYS A 60 -13.04 12.58 -21.64
C LYS A 60 -12.61 12.97 -20.23
N ALA A 61 -12.03 12.04 -19.47
CA ALA A 61 -11.47 12.31 -18.14
C ALA A 61 -10.28 13.30 -18.22
N GLN A 62 -9.38 13.15 -19.20
CA GLN A 62 -8.29 14.11 -19.43
C GLN A 62 -8.81 15.51 -19.74
N GLN A 63 -9.87 15.63 -20.55
CA GLN A 63 -10.48 16.90 -20.89
C GLN A 63 -11.19 17.54 -19.69
N MET A 64 -11.90 16.73 -18.88
CA MET A 64 -12.52 17.19 -17.64
C MET A 64 -11.49 17.66 -16.61
N MET A 65 -10.37 16.93 -16.42
CA MET A 65 -9.27 17.35 -15.53
C MET A 65 -8.61 18.65 -16.00
N LYS A 66 -8.41 18.82 -17.32
CA LYS A 66 -7.81 20.04 -17.90
C LYS A 66 -8.71 21.27 -17.69
N ASN A 67 -10.02 21.08 -17.76
CA ASN A 67 -11.00 22.14 -17.51
C ASN A 67 -11.16 22.45 -16.00
N GLN A 68 -10.97 21.45 -15.13
CA GLN A 68 -11.00 21.64 -13.67
C GLN A 68 -9.82 22.49 -13.19
N ASN A 69 -8.63 22.28 -13.78
CA ASN A 69 -7.44 23.07 -13.47
C ASN A 69 -7.50 24.52 -13.99
N GLN A 70 -8.38 24.79 -14.97
CA GLN A 70 -8.64 26.15 -15.48
C GLN A 70 -9.70 26.91 -14.65
N ASN A 71 -10.65 26.21 -14.03
CA ASN A 71 -11.67 26.79 -13.16
C ASN A 71 -11.23 26.94 -11.68
N ALA A 72 -10.03 26.46 -11.32
CA ALA A 72 -9.43 26.65 -9.99
C ALA A 72 -8.62 27.96 -9.85
N LYS A 73 -8.63 28.84 -10.86
CA LYS A 73 -8.27 30.26 -10.67
C LYS A 73 -9.56 31.02 -10.35
N PRO A 74 -9.71 31.63 -9.17
CA PRO A 74 -10.82 32.53 -8.94
C PRO A 74 -10.68 33.66 -9.96
N ARG A 75 -11.65 33.79 -10.86
CA ARG A 75 -11.86 34.99 -11.65
C ARG A 75 -12.12 36.13 -10.66
N ARG A 76 -11.06 36.82 -10.26
CA ARG A 76 -11.12 38.21 -9.80
C ARG A 76 -11.26 39.11 -11.02
#